data_AF-A0A267DFY6-F1
#
_entry.id   AF-A0A267DFY6-F1
#
_cell.length_a   1.000
_cell.length_b   1.000
_cell.length_c   1.000
_cell.angle_alpha   90.00
_cell.angle_beta   90.00
_cell.angle_gamma   90.00
#
_symmetry.space_group_name_H-M   'P 1'
#
loop_
_entity.id
_entity.type
_entity.pdbx_description
1 polymer ?
#
loop_
_entity_poly.entity_id
_entity_poly.type
_entity_poly.pdbx_seq_one_letter_code
_entity_poly.pdbx_strand_id
1 'polypeptide(L)'
;MSTSEEAKPEFLSDVSKFNTEKLKKVESLDKTVLPSAEQVEQEKREVSLREEIEKGTELKHVEVQEKTVLPSKEEIEEEKKRQSQGDSS
;
A
#
# COMPACT_ATOMS: atom_id res chain seq x y z
N MET A 1 -29.81 23.87 39.40
CA MET A 1 -29.72 22.73 40.33
C MET A 1 -29.46 21.50 39.50
N SER A 2 -28.28 20.91 39.68
CA SER A 2 -27.84 19.70 38.97
C SER A 2 -28.76 18.54 39.35
N THR A 3 -29.39 17.89 38.39
CA THR A 3 -30.09 16.63 38.60
C THR A 3 -29.02 15.54 38.68
N SER A 4 -28.42 15.36 39.85
CA SER A 4 -27.83 14.07 40.21
C SER A 4 -28.99 13.09 40.31
N GLU A 5 -29.17 12.29 39.26
CA GLU A 5 -29.95 11.05 39.31
C GLU A 5 -29.23 10.12 40.31
N GLU A 6 -29.58 10.26 41.59
CA GLU A 6 -29.12 9.36 42.64
C GLU A 6 -29.75 7.98 42.33
N ALA A 7 -28.91 7.04 41.88
CA ALA A 7 -29.35 5.69 41.53
C ALA A 7 -30.15 5.10 42.70
N LYS A 8 -31.43 4.76 42.44
CA LYS A 8 -32.35 4.24 43.45
C LYS A 8 -31.68 3.10 44.25
N PRO A 9 -31.74 3.11 45.60
CA PRO A 9 -31.01 2.15 46.43
C PRO A 9 -31.38 0.69 46.12
N GLU A 10 -32.62 0.45 45.67
CA GLU A 10 -33.10 -0.83 45.15
C GLU A 10 -32.20 -1.36 44.01
N PHE A 11 -31.90 -0.53 43.02
CA PHE A 11 -31.09 -0.88 41.85
C PHE A 11 -29.65 -1.22 42.23
N LEU A 12 -29.04 -0.44 43.13
CA LEU A 12 -27.69 -0.72 43.63
C LEU A 12 -27.65 -2.05 44.41
N SER A 13 -28.72 -2.34 45.16
CA SER A 13 -28.83 -3.59 45.91
C SER A 13 -28.99 -4.81 44.99
N ASP A 14 -29.72 -4.67 43.89
CA ASP A 14 -29.92 -5.72 42.90
C ASP A 14 -28.64 -6.04 42.13
N VAL A 15 -27.90 -5.00 41.73
CA VAL A 15 -26.57 -5.17 41.10
C VAL A 15 -25.58 -5.79 42.09
N SER A 16 -25.62 -5.42 43.37
CA SER A 16 -24.72 -5.98 44.39
C SER A 16 -24.99 -7.46 44.70
N LYS A 17 -26.23 -7.92 44.53
CA LYS A 17 -26.65 -9.32 44.72
C LYS A 17 -26.62 -10.14 43.42
N PHE A 18 -26.20 -9.52 42.32
CA PHE A 18 -26.20 -10.17 41.02
C PHE A 18 -25.24 -11.36 41.01
N ASN A 19 -25.77 -12.56 40.77
CA ASN A 19 -24.96 -13.78 40.69
C ASN A 19 -24.43 -13.94 39.25
N THR A 20 -23.13 -13.72 39.09
CA THR A 20 -22.41 -13.86 37.82
C THR A 20 -22.32 -15.30 37.31
N GLU A 21 -22.52 -16.30 38.18
CA GLU A 21 -22.57 -17.73 37.79
C GLU A 21 -23.85 -18.07 37.00
N LYS A 22 -24.89 -17.24 37.09
CA LYS A 22 -26.12 -17.38 36.30
C LYS A 22 -25.99 -16.79 34.89
N LEU A 23 -24.88 -16.11 34.59
CA LEU A 23 -24.60 -15.64 33.24
C LEU A 23 -24.34 -16.85 32.34
N LYS A 24 -24.97 -16.85 31.16
CA LYS A 24 -24.65 -17.84 30.13
C LYS A 24 -23.18 -17.65 29.73
N LYS A 25 -22.40 -18.72 29.81
CA LYS A 25 -21.03 -18.72 29.29
C LYS A 25 -21.12 -18.59 27.77
N VAL A 26 -20.69 -17.45 27.25
CA VAL A 26 -20.55 -17.21 25.82
C VAL A 26 -19.07 -17.37 25.49
N GLU A 27 -18.76 -18.19 24.50
CA GLU A 27 -17.41 -18.21 23.92
C GLU A 27 -17.19 -16.89 23.18
N SER A 28 -16.32 -16.04 23.72
CA SER A 28 -15.83 -14.88 23.01
C SER A 28 -14.89 -15.35 21.91
N LEU A 29 -15.27 -15.13 20.65
CA LEU A 29 -14.38 -15.30 19.51
C LEU A 29 -13.31 -14.21 19.53
N ASP A 30 -12.16 -14.50 20.12
CA ASP A 30 -10.94 -13.73 19.89
C ASP A 30 -10.57 -13.88 18.41
N LYS A 31 -10.90 -12.87 17.59
CA LYS A 31 -10.52 -12.81 16.17
C LYS A 31 -9.06 -12.43 15.99
N THR A 32 -8.17 -12.91 16.85
CA THR A 32 -6.72 -12.82 16.68
C THR A 32 -6.29 -13.95 15.75
N VAL A 33 -6.78 -13.92 14.50
CA VAL A 33 -6.22 -14.78 13.45
C VAL A 33 -4.78 -14.37 13.24
N LEU A 34 -3.85 -15.27 13.57
CA LEU A 34 -2.45 -15.10 13.23
C LEU A 34 -2.34 -14.94 11.71
N PRO A 35 -1.45 -14.05 11.23
CA PRO A 35 -1.17 -13.97 9.80
C PRO A 35 -0.75 -15.36 9.30
N SER A 36 -1.18 -15.71 8.09
CA SER A 36 -0.77 -16.97 7.48
C SER A 36 0.74 -16.97 7.22
N ALA A 37 1.34 -18.16 7.18
CA ALA A 37 2.76 -18.30 6.85
C ALA A 37 3.11 -17.64 5.49
N GLU A 38 2.19 -17.70 4.53
CA GLU A 38 2.36 -17.07 3.23
C GLU A 38 2.45 -15.54 3.31
N GLN A 39 1.60 -14.92 4.13
CA GLN A 39 1.62 -13.47 4.34
C GLN A 39 2.94 -13.00 4.98
N VAL A 40 3.46 -13.75 5.95
CA VAL A 40 4.74 -13.45 6.61
C VAL A 40 5.90 -13.59 5.62
N GLU A 41 5.90 -14.66 4.83
CA GLU A 41 6.94 -14.87 3.80
C GLU A 41 6.87 -13.80 2.71
N GLN A 42 5.68 -13.36 2.32
CA GLN A 42 5.51 -12.26 1.37
C GLN A 42 6.06 -10.94 1.93
N GLU A 43 5.71 -10.59 3.17
CA GLU A 43 6.20 -9.37 3.82
C GLU A 43 7.73 -9.37 3.88
N LYS A 44 8.34 -10.50 4.26
CA LYS A 44 9.79 -10.65 4.31
C LYS A 44 10.47 -10.43 2.96
N ARG A 45 9.88 -10.96 1.88
CA ARG A 45 10.38 -10.74 0.51
C ARG A 45 10.29 -9.28 0.10
N GLU A 46 9.16 -8.64 0.40
CA GLU A 46 8.94 -7.24 0.07
C GLU A 46 9.91 -6.32 0.81
N VAL A 47 10.10 -6.52 2.11
CA VAL A 47 11.07 -5.77 2.92
C VAL A 47 12.48 -5.93 2.35
N SER A 48 12.89 -7.16 2.03
CA SER A 48 14.21 -7.43 1.47
C SER A 48 14.43 -6.70 0.14
N LEU A 49 13.44 -6.71 -0.75
CA LEU A 49 13.50 -6.01 -2.04
C LEU A 49 13.57 -4.49 -1.86
N ARG A 50 12.77 -3.93 -0.94
CA ARG A 50 12.77 -2.49 -0.64
C ARG A 50 14.13 -2.04 -0.13
N GLU A 51 14.74 -2.80 0.79
CA GLU A 51 16.08 -2.49 1.30
C GLU A 51 17.15 -2.54 0.20
N GLU A 52 17.06 -3.50 -0.72
CA GLU A 52 18.00 -3.60 -1.86
C GLU A 52 17.86 -2.40 -2.80
N ILE A 53 16.64 -1.96 -3.08
CA ILE A 53 16.37 -0.77 -3.90
C ILE A 53 16.85 0.50 -3.20
N GLU A 54 16.61 0.63 -1.89
CA GLU A 54 17.03 1.79 -1.10
C GLU A 54 18.55 1.91 -1.02
N LYS A 55 19.27 0.79 -0.90
CA LYS A 55 20.74 0.77 -0.97
C LYS A 55 21.27 1.26 -2.32
N GLY A 56 20.46 1.15 -3.37
CA GLY A 56 20.84 1.49 -4.73
C GLY A 56 21.90 0.53 -5.28
N THR A 57 22.17 0.65 -6.57
CA THR A 57 23.24 -0.10 -7.24
C THR A 57 24.16 0.86 -7.97
N GLU A 58 25.46 0.56 -7.96
CA GLU A 58 26.42 1.26 -8.80
C GLU A 58 26.26 0.79 -10.24
N LEU A 59 25.43 1.50 -10.99
CA LEU A 59 25.29 1.30 -12.43
C LEU A 59 26.57 1.79 -13.12
N LYS A 60 27.01 1.03 -14.13
CA LYS A 60 28.16 1.44 -14.95
C LYS A 60 27.87 2.79 -15.60
N HIS A 61 28.83 3.70 -15.50
CA HIS A 61 28.73 5.00 -16.17
C HIS A 61 28.61 4.76 -17.68
N VAL A 62 27.50 5.24 -18.26
CA VAL A 62 27.29 5.29 -19.71
C VAL A 62 27.26 6.77 -20.08
N GLU A 63 28.17 7.17 -20.95
CA GLU A 63 28.17 8.51 -21.53
C GLU A 63 26.98 8.61 -22.50
N VAL A 64 25.94 9.34 -22.09
CA VAL A 64 24.76 9.59 -22.92
C VAL A 64 25.12 10.66 -23.94
N GLN A 65 25.37 10.26 -25.18
CA GLN A 65 25.51 11.21 -26.29
C GLN A 65 24.12 11.63 -26.78
N GLU A 66 23.63 12.75 -26.25
CA GLU A 66 22.49 13.46 -26.83
C GLU A 66 22.93 14.02 -28.20
N LYS A 67 22.47 13.41 -29.31
CA LYS A 67 22.69 13.96 -30.65
C LYS A 67 21.89 15.24 -30.82
N THR A 68 22.47 16.36 -30.38
CA THR A 68 21.98 17.73 -30.61
C THR A 68 22.41 18.29 -31.96
N VAL A 69 22.88 17.44 -32.88
CA VAL A 69 23.10 17.85 -34.27
C VAL A 69 21.75 17.99 -34.94
N LEU A 70 21.39 19.23 -35.27
CA LEU A 70 20.26 19.48 -36.16
C LEU A 70 20.50 18.72 -37.46
N PRO A 71 19.49 18.02 -38.00
CA PRO A 71 19.62 17.40 -39.31
C PRO A 71 20.03 18.44 -40.34
N SER A 72 20.95 18.06 -41.23
CA SER A 72 21.38 18.94 -42.30
C SER A 72 20.23 19.20 -43.29
N LYS A 73 20.31 20.30 -44.04
CA LYS A 73 19.27 20.64 -45.05
C LYS A 73 19.10 19.52 -46.07
N GLU A 74 20.19 18.85 -46.43
CA GLU A 74 20.22 17.74 -47.38
C GLU A 74 19.45 16.53 -46.83
N GLU A 75 19.67 16.15 -45.57
CA GLU A 75 18.94 15.07 -44.90
C GLU A 75 17.43 15.35 -44.82
N ILE A 76 17.05 16.60 -44.55
CA ILE A 76 15.63 17.02 -44.51
C ILE A 76 14.99 16.94 -45.90
N GLU A 77 15.70 17.34 -46.95
CA GLU A 77 15.19 17.27 -48.32
C GLU A 77 15.06 15.82 -48.81
N GLU A 78 16.03 14.97 -48.48
CA GLU A 78 16.00 13.54 -48.83
C GLU A 78 14.86 12.81 -48.11
N GLU A 79 14.64 13.07 -46.82
CA GLU A 79 13.52 12.53 -46.04
C GLU A 79 12.17 12.97 -46.66
N LYS A 80 12.04 14.25 -46.99
CA LYS A 80 10.82 14.81 -47.60
C LYS A 80 10.51 14.18 -48.96
N LYS A 81 11.54 13.94 -49.78
CA LYS A 81 11.41 13.24 -51.06
C LYS A 81 10.95 11.80 -50.83
N ARG A 82 11.60 11.06 -49.92
CA ARG A 82 11.22 9.69 -49.56
C ARG A 82 9.79 9.59 -49.06
N GLN A 83 9.34 10.50 -48.20
CA GLN A 83 7.95 10.55 -47.73
C GLN A 83 6.97 10.73 -48.88
N SER A 84 7.19 11.71 -49.77
CA SER A 84 6.30 11.92 -50.93
C SER A 84 6.24 10.72 -51.88
N GLN A 85 7.33 9.96 -52.00
CA GLN A 85 7.38 8.76 -52.85
C GLN A 85 6.78 7.51 -52.16
N GLY A 86 6.81 7.46 -50.83
CA GLY A 86 6.25 6.36 -50.03
C GLY A 86 4.73 6.38 -49.91
N ASP A 87 4.12 7.57 -49.90
CA ASP A 87 2.65 7.75 -49.86
C ASP A 87 1.97 7.57 -51.24
N SER A 88 2.73 7.23 -52.28
CA SER A 88 2.24 7.03 -53.66
C SER A 88 1.93 5.56 -54.01
N SER A 89 1.87 4.65 -53.03
CA SER A 89 1.45 3.23 -53.21
C SER A 89 0.21 2.88 -52.42
#